data_AF-A0A955QKL9-F1
#
_entry.id   AF-A0A955QKL9-F1
#
_cell.length_a   1.000
_cell.length_b   1.000
_cell.length_c   1.000
_cell.angle_alpha   90.00
_cell.angle_beta   90.00
_cell.angle_gamma   90.00
#
_symmetry.space_group_name_H-M   'P 1'
#
loop_
_entity.id
_entity.type
_entity.pdbx_description
1 polymer ?
#
loop_
_entity_poly.entity_id
_entity_poly.type
_entity_poly.pdbx_seq_one_letter_code
_entity_poly.pdbx_strand_id
1 'polypeptide(L)'
;AARFARESGIPLNIRVLWELEEEIGSPHFSEVLHNRKVVKPSDSILISDTIWVARNRPALSCGLRGLLAARLVLRTGETDIHSGLTGGGARNPLAELCDAAYSCLDAKTGRVKIPGFYDDVVPPTTRELKDFVASGFRVRRFQDAFQL
;
A
#
# COMPACT_ATOMS: atom_id res chain seq x y z
N ALA A 1 22.46 5.17 -8.67
CA ALA A 1 22.97 6.30 -7.86
C ALA A 1 24.41 6.08 -7.41
N ALA A 2 24.71 5.07 -6.59
CA ALA A 2 26.04 4.89 -6.00
C ALA A 2 27.19 4.75 -7.02
N ARG A 3 26.99 3.94 -8.07
CA ARG A 3 27.96 3.81 -9.18
C ARG A 3 28.26 5.16 -9.84
N PHE A 4 27.22 5.91 -10.20
CA PHE A 4 27.35 7.23 -10.83
C PHE A 4 28.10 8.22 -9.92
N ALA A 5 27.77 8.30 -8.64
CA ALA A 5 28.45 9.18 -7.69
C ALA A 5 29.96 8.89 -7.61
N ARG A 6 30.33 7.60 -7.60
CA ARG A 6 31.73 7.16 -7.64
C ARG A 6 32.42 7.56 -8.95
N GLU A 7 31.79 7.28 -10.09
CA GLU A 7 32.35 7.55 -11.42
C GLU A 7 32.49 9.06 -11.70
N SER A 8 31.60 9.88 -11.15
CA SER A 8 31.64 11.34 -11.27
C SER A 8 32.49 12.03 -10.20
N GLY A 9 33.18 11.27 -9.34
CA GLY A 9 34.06 11.85 -8.29
C GLY A 9 33.32 12.66 -7.24
N ILE A 10 32.03 12.37 -7.00
CA ILE A 10 31.23 13.10 -6.01
C ILE A 10 31.66 12.65 -4.61
N PRO A 11 32.11 13.56 -3.72
CA PRO A 11 32.65 13.22 -2.41
C PRO A 11 31.54 12.87 -1.40
N LEU A 12 30.89 11.72 -1.59
CA LEU A 12 29.80 11.23 -0.74
C LEU A 12 30.18 9.94 -0.03
N ASN A 13 29.80 9.85 1.23
CA ASN A 13 29.77 8.57 1.96
C ASN A 13 28.48 7.83 1.61
N ILE A 14 28.59 6.62 1.09
CA ILE A 14 27.43 5.80 0.74
C ILE A 14 27.36 4.60 1.69
N ARG A 15 26.22 4.44 2.35
CA ARG A 15 25.89 3.26 3.16
C ARG A 15 24.68 2.59 2.55
N VAL A 16 24.77 1.28 2.39
CA VAL A 16 23.66 0.46 1.87
C VAL A 16 23.07 -0.30 3.04
N LEU A 17 21.74 -0.22 3.18
CA LEU A 17 20.96 -1.00 4.12
C LEU A 17 19.97 -1.82 3.29
N TRP A 18 20.01 -3.13 3.46
CA TRP A 18 19.05 -4.05 2.86
C TRP A 18 18.34 -4.80 3.98
N GLU A 19 17.02 -4.87 3.87
CA GLU A 19 16.17 -5.68 4.72
C GLU A 19 15.43 -6.69 3.82
N LEU A 20 15.01 -7.82 4.39
CA LEU A 20 14.47 -8.95 3.64
C LEU A 20 13.09 -9.36 4.16
N GLU A 21 12.43 -8.49 4.93
CA GLU A 21 11.14 -8.74 5.55
C GLU A 21 10.02 -7.81 5.03
N GLU A 22 10.30 -6.97 4.02
CA GLU A 22 9.36 -5.97 3.48
C GLU A 22 7.99 -6.59 3.15
N GLU A 23 8.00 -7.71 2.43
CA GLU A 23 6.80 -8.42 1.96
C GLU A 23 5.97 -9.06 3.09
N ILE A 24 6.49 -9.08 4.34
CA ILE A 24 5.78 -9.52 5.55
C ILE A 24 5.54 -8.37 6.54
N GLY A 25 5.74 -7.12 6.10
CA GLY A 25 5.49 -5.91 6.87
C GLY A 25 6.67 -5.45 7.74
N SER A 26 7.89 -5.91 7.44
CA SER A 26 9.12 -5.46 8.09
C SER A 26 9.10 -5.53 9.64
N PRO A 27 8.66 -6.65 10.26
CA PRO A 27 8.39 -6.74 11.70
C PRO A 27 9.57 -6.31 12.58
N HIS A 28 10.82 -6.51 12.15
CA HIS A 28 12.00 -6.16 12.95
C HIS A 28 12.72 -4.90 12.46
N PHE A 29 12.37 -4.37 11.30
CA PHE A 29 13.15 -3.32 10.66
C PHE A 29 13.18 -2.03 11.48
N SER A 30 12.04 -1.65 12.08
CA SER A 30 11.95 -0.48 12.96
C SER A 30 12.91 -0.58 14.15
N GLU A 31 13.00 -1.74 14.80
CA GLU A 31 13.93 -1.95 15.93
C GLU A 31 15.39 -1.78 15.49
N VAL A 32 15.77 -2.35 14.34
CA VAL A 32 17.12 -2.24 13.78
C VAL A 32 17.48 -0.78 13.47
N LEU A 33 16.54 0.01 12.93
CA LEU A 33 16.76 1.43 12.63
C LEU A 33 17.05 2.28 13.88
N HIS A 34 16.48 1.91 15.04
CA HIS A 34 16.75 2.59 16.30
C HIS A 34 18.11 2.21 16.91
N ASN A 35 18.70 1.07 16.49
CA ASN A 35 20.01 0.65 16.95
C ASN A 35 21.14 1.42 16.24
N ARG A 36 21.60 2.50 16.87
CA ARG A 36 22.70 3.36 16.35
C ARG A 36 24.05 2.67 16.16
N LYS A 37 24.26 1.50 16.79
CA LYS A 37 25.46 0.69 16.54
C LYS A 37 25.42 0.01 15.17
N VAL A 38 24.22 -0.30 14.68
CA VAL A 38 23.96 -0.93 13.38
C VAL A 38 23.70 0.14 12.32
N VAL A 39 22.75 1.04 12.57
CA VAL A 39 22.34 2.08 11.64
C VAL A 39 22.82 3.45 12.13
N LYS A 40 23.95 3.87 11.58
CA LYS A 40 24.53 5.19 11.86
C LYS A 40 23.71 6.31 11.20
N PRO A 41 23.63 7.52 11.81
CA PRO A 41 22.99 8.67 11.20
C PRO A 41 23.57 9.01 9.82
N SER A 42 22.72 9.52 8.94
CA SER A 42 23.03 9.94 7.57
C SER A 42 22.33 11.26 7.28
N ASP A 43 22.95 12.12 6.46
CA ASP A 43 22.38 13.43 6.08
C ASP A 43 21.19 13.32 5.13
N SER A 44 21.08 12.18 4.43
CA SER A 44 20.02 11.91 3.47
C SER A 44 19.77 10.41 3.33
N ILE A 45 18.54 10.04 2.99
CA ILE A 45 18.11 8.67 2.74
C ILE A 45 17.52 8.61 1.34
N LEU A 46 17.93 7.60 0.56
CA LEU A 46 17.37 7.30 -0.75
C LEU A 46 16.79 5.89 -0.71
N ILE A 47 15.49 5.77 -0.96
CA ILE A 47 14.79 4.50 -1.11
C ILE A 47 14.48 4.31 -2.59
N SER A 48 14.88 3.17 -3.14
CA SER A 48 14.68 2.82 -4.56
C SER A 48 13.74 1.62 -4.65
N ASP A 49 12.49 1.85 -4.28
CA ASP A 49 11.45 0.81 -4.24
C ASP A 49 10.09 1.36 -4.70
N THR A 50 10.13 2.26 -5.69
CA THR A 50 8.92 2.85 -6.26
C THR A 50 9.02 2.90 -7.78
N ILE A 51 7.87 3.11 -8.42
CA ILE A 51 7.75 3.07 -9.87
C ILE A 51 7.68 4.46 -10.49
N TRP A 52 7.96 4.53 -11.79
CA TRP A 52 7.62 5.70 -12.58
C TRP A 52 6.14 5.67 -12.95
N VAL A 53 5.45 6.79 -12.75
CA VAL A 53 4.03 6.95 -13.08
C VAL A 53 3.78 7.06 -14.60
N ALA A 54 4.83 7.32 -15.40
CA ALA A 54 4.77 7.33 -16.85
C ALA A 54 6.09 6.85 -17.46
N ARG A 55 6.02 6.04 -18.53
CA ARG A 55 7.19 5.40 -19.16
C ARG A 55 8.31 6.37 -19.55
N ASN A 56 7.95 7.54 -20.07
CA ASN A 56 8.91 8.48 -20.66
C ASN A 56 9.25 9.64 -19.71
N ARG A 57 8.81 9.58 -18.45
CA ARG A 57 9.03 10.64 -17.46
C ARG A 57 9.47 10.03 -16.14
N PRO A 58 10.74 10.22 -15.74
CA PRO A 58 11.18 9.74 -14.44
C PRO A 58 10.35 10.41 -13.33
N ALA A 59 10.05 9.65 -12.30
CA ALA A 59 9.31 10.12 -11.14
C ALA A 59 10.17 10.03 -9.88
N LEU A 60 9.96 10.97 -8.97
CA LEU A 60 10.46 10.90 -7.60
C LEU A 60 9.25 10.87 -6.68
N SER A 61 9.05 9.74 -6.03
CA SER A 61 7.95 9.54 -5.08
C SER A 61 8.26 10.29 -3.79
N CYS A 62 7.43 11.28 -3.44
CA CYS A 62 7.61 12.07 -2.22
C CYS A 62 6.78 11.55 -1.03
N GLY A 63 6.01 10.48 -1.24
CA GLY A 63 5.15 9.90 -0.20
C GLY A 63 4.55 8.58 -0.65
N LEU A 64 4.14 7.79 0.34
CA LEU A 64 3.45 6.52 0.18
C LEU A 64 2.18 6.54 1.04
N ARG A 65 1.18 5.75 0.64
CA ARG A 65 0.01 5.53 1.49
C ARG A 65 0.41 4.59 2.64
N GLY A 66 -0.20 4.79 3.81
CA GLY A 66 -0.15 3.79 4.87
C GLY A 66 -1.03 2.58 4.55
N LEU A 67 -0.88 1.52 5.36
CA LEU A 67 -1.66 0.29 5.26
C LEU A 67 -2.07 -0.18 6.67
N LEU A 68 -3.33 -0.59 6.81
CA LEU A 68 -3.83 -1.29 7.99
C LEU A 68 -4.40 -2.63 7.53
N ALA A 69 -3.76 -3.72 7.94
CA ALA A 69 -4.27 -5.06 7.71
C ALA A 69 -5.19 -5.48 8.86
N ALA A 70 -6.37 -6.01 8.53
CA ALA A 70 -7.33 -6.54 9.50
C ALA A 70 -7.85 -7.90 9.04
N ARG A 71 -8.09 -8.81 10.00
CA ARG A 71 -8.69 -10.13 9.76
C ARG A 71 -10.03 -10.23 10.46
N LEU A 72 -11.10 -10.39 9.67
CA LEU A 72 -12.43 -10.68 10.17
C LEU A 72 -12.63 -12.20 10.20
N VAL A 73 -13.09 -12.73 11.33
CA VAL A 73 -13.42 -14.16 11.50
C VAL A 73 -14.85 -14.26 11.99
N LEU A 74 -15.68 -14.98 11.24
CA LEU A 74 -17.06 -15.27 11.61
C LEU A 74 -17.22 -16.79 11.78
N ARG A 75 -17.69 -17.22 12.95
CA ARG A 75 -18.05 -18.60 13.24
C ARG A 75 -19.56 -18.67 13.51
N THR A 76 -20.29 -19.43 12.69
CA THR A 76 -21.76 -19.57 12.80
C THR A 76 -22.21 -20.91 13.38
N GLY A 77 -21.29 -21.88 13.54
CA GLY A 77 -21.56 -23.19 14.11
C GLY A 77 -20.28 -23.86 14.63
N GLU A 78 -20.44 -25.00 15.31
CA GLU A 78 -19.31 -25.78 15.85
C GLU A 78 -18.75 -26.78 14.84
N THR A 79 -19.52 -27.15 13.82
CA THR A 79 -19.13 -28.10 12.76
C THR A 79 -19.68 -27.65 11.41
N ASP A 80 -19.12 -28.20 10.33
CA ASP A 80 -19.72 -28.08 9.00
C ASP A 80 -21.04 -28.85 8.94
N ILE A 81 -22.00 -28.35 8.15
CA ILE A 81 -23.36 -28.89 8.04
C ILE A 81 -23.80 -29.00 6.59
N HIS A 82 -24.65 -29.99 6.27
CA HIS A 82 -25.13 -30.22 4.91
C HIS A 82 -26.11 -29.12 4.49
N SER A 83 -25.75 -28.33 3.47
CA SER A 83 -26.53 -27.17 3.02
C SER A 83 -27.91 -27.53 2.46
N GLY A 84 -28.06 -28.70 1.84
CA GLY A 84 -29.38 -29.18 1.38
C GLY A 84 -30.33 -29.58 2.52
N LEU A 85 -29.80 -29.94 3.69
CA LEU A 85 -30.61 -30.31 4.86
C LEU A 85 -30.99 -29.08 5.69
N THR A 86 -30.02 -28.17 5.83
CA THR A 86 -30.11 -27.02 6.73
C THR A 86 -30.39 -25.70 6.01
N GLY A 87 -30.53 -25.75 4.68
CA GLY A 87 -30.78 -24.59 3.83
C GLY A 87 -32.01 -23.83 4.26
N GLY A 88 -31.84 -22.52 4.49
CA GLY A 88 -32.90 -21.64 4.99
C GLY A 88 -33.08 -21.61 6.51
N GLY A 89 -32.57 -22.62 7.24
CA GLY A 89 -32.59 -22.63 8.72
C GLY A 89 -31.25 -22.24 9.34
N ALA A 90 -30.14 -22.67 8.74
CA ALA A 90 -28.80 -22.35 9.23
C ALA A 90 -28.29 -21.00 8.72
N ARG A 91 -27.51 -20.32 9.57
CA ARG A 91 -26.76 -19.12 9.21
C ARG A 91 -25.66 -19.45 8.21
N ASN A 92 -25.60 -18.68 7.12
CA ASN A 92 -24.57 -18.84 6.10
C ASN A 92 -23.42 -17.83 6.36
N PRO A 93 -22.26 -18.28 6.87
CA PRO A 93 -21.16 -17.38 7.21
C PRO A 93 -20.60 -16.64 6.00
N LEU A 94 -20.66 -17.22 4.80
CA LEU A 94 -20.23 -16.55 3.58
C LEU A 94 -21.13 -15.37 3.25
N ALA A 95 -22.45 -15.55 3.30
CA ALA A 95 -23.41 -14.48 3.00
C ALA A 95 -23.27 -13.31 3.98
N GLU A 96 -23.11 -13.59 5.26
CA GLU A 96 -22.91 -12.56 6.29
C GLU A 96 -21.55 -11.85 6.19
N LEU A 97 -20.47 -12.56 5.84
CA LEU A 97 -19.17 -11.94 5.56
C LEU A 97 -19.25 -11.04 4.32
N CYS A 98 -19.97 -11.46 3.28
CA CYS A 98 -20.21 -10.62 2.11
C CYS A 98 -20.99 -9.35 2.46
N ASP A 99 -22.01 -9.45 3.31
CA ASP A 99 -22.79 -8.29 3.77
C ASP A 99 -21.95 -7.33 4.63
N ALA A 100 -21.12 -7.86 5.53
CA ALA A 100 -20.16 -7.08 6.31
C ALA A 100 -19.14 -6.36 5.41
N ALA A 101 -18.56 -7.06 4.44
CA ALA A 101 -17.63 -6.46 3.47
C ALA A 101 -18.32 -5.39 2.61
N TYR A 102 -19.54 -5.68 2.15
CA TYR A 102 -20.35 -4.71 1.43
C TYR A 102 -20.62 -3.49 2.28
N SER A 103 -20.90 -3.63 3.58
CA SER A 103 -21.13 -2.50 4.49
C SER A 103 -19.90 -1.59 4.68
N CYS A 104 -18.69 -2.08 4.44
CA CYS A 104 -17.45 -1.31 4.57
C CYS A 104 -17.05 -0.55 3.29
N LEU A 105 -17.41 -1.04 2.10
CA LEU A 105 -16.91 -0.50 0.82
C LEU A 105 -18.00 -0.54 -0.26
N ASP A 106 -18.16 0.56 -0.98
CA ASP A 106 -18.98 0.57 -2.19
C ASP A 106 -18.22 -0.08 -3.36
N ALA A 107 -18.69 -1.25 -3.79
CA ALA A 107 -18.01 -2.05 -4.82
C ALA A 107 -17.97 -1.41 -6.22
N LYS A 108 -18.82 -0.41 -6.50
CA LYS A 108 -18.88 0.24 -7.82
C LYS A 108 -17.95 1.45 -7.91
N THR A 109 -17.83 2.19 -6.81
CA THR A 109 -17.08 3.45 -6.75
C THR A 109 -15.75 3.34 -6.00
N GLY A 110 -15.58 2.29 -5.18
CA GLY A 110 -14.46 2.15 -4.26
C GLY A 110 -14.53 3.09 -3.06
N ARG A 111 -15.66 3.77 -2.82
CA ARG A 111 -15.82 4.66 -1.67
C ARG A 111 -15.96 3.85 -0.39
N VAL A 112 -15.17 4.18 0.64
CA VAL A 112 -15.27 3.56 1.95
C VAL A 112 -16.54 4.07 2.66
N LYS A 113 -17.28 3.16 3.28
CA LYS A 113 -18.56 3.44 3.96
C LYS A 113 -18.43 3.47 5.49
N ILE A 114 -17.25 3.18 6.03
CA ILE A 114 -16.97 3.22 7.47
C ILE A 114 -17.15 4.65 7.99
N PRO A 115 -17.99 4.89 9.01
CA PRO A 115 -18.19 6.21 9.61
C PRO A 115 -16.88 6.82 10.10
N GLY A 116 -16.69 8.12 9.87
CA GLY A 116 -15.49 8.86 10.26
C GLY A 116 -14.24 8.62 9.40
N PHE A 117 -14.29 7.71 8.41
CA PHE A 117 -13.11 7.35 7.60
C PHE A 117 -12.46 8.56 6.89
N TYR A 118 -13.26 9.55 6.49
CA TYR A 118 -12.79 10.70 5.73
C TYR A 118 -12.50 11.94 6.58
N ASP A 119 -12.70 11.89 7.91
CA ASP A 119 -12.64 13.07 8.77
C ASP A 119 -11.23 13.69 8.80
N ASP A 120 -10.19 12.85 8.76
CA ASP A 120 -8.78 13.26 8.74
C ASP A 120 -8.17 13.29 7.32
N VAL A 121 -8.96 13.02 6.28
CA VAL A 121 -8.45 13.00 4.90
C VAL A 121 -8.21 14.43 4.41
N VAL A 122 -6.93 14.78 4.29
CA VAL A 122 -6.51 16.06 3.71
C VAL A 122 -6.76 16.05 2.20
N PRO A 123 -7.59 16.96 1.66
CA PRO A 123 -7.81 17.05 0.22
C PRO A 123 -6.54 17.51 -0.50
N PRO A 124 -6.29 17.05 -1.74
CA PRO A 124 -5.14 17.47 -2.50
C PRO A 124 -5.22 18.97 -2.80
N THR A 125 -4.09 19.64 -2.69
CA THR A 125 -3.95 21.04 -3.09
C THR A 125 -4.09 21.19 -4.61
N THR A 126 -4.43 22.40 -5.06
CA THR A 126 -4.47 22.71 -6.50
C THR A 126 -3.13 22.44 -7.20
N ARG A 127 -2.01 22.63 -6.49
CA ARG A 127 -0.68 22.34 -7.03
C ARG A 127 -0.50 20.85 -7.24
N GLU A 128 -0.81 20.02 -6.25
CA GLU A 128 -0.69 18.55 -6.37
C GLU A 128 -1.56 18.01 -7.51
N LEU A 129 -2.78 18.53 -7.67
CA LEU A 129 -3.65 18.15 -8.79
C LEU A 129 -3.03 18.53 -10.15
N LYS A 130 -2.47 19.73 -10.28
CA LYS A 130 -1.79 20.18 -11.51
C LYS A 130 -0.56 19.33 -11.80
N ASP A 131 0.26 19.06 -10.79
CA ASP A 131 1.48 18.25 -10.91
C ASP A 131 1.13 16.80 -11.30
N PHE A 132 0.05 16.24 -10.73
CA PHE A 132 -0.43 14.91 -11.10
C PHE A 132 -0.92 14.85 -12.55
N VAL A 133 -1.70 15.84 -13.02
CA VAL A 133 -2.11 15.92 -14.42
C VAL A 133 -0.90 16.09 -15.35
N ALA A 134 0.09 16.88 -14.92
CA ALA A 134 1.33 17.10 -15.65
C ALA A 134 2.27 15.88 -15.61
N SER A 135 2.07 14.90 -14.73
CA SER A 135 2.94 13.71 -14.61
C SER A 135 2.98 12.84 -15.86
N GLY A 136 1.99 12.97 -16.74
CA GLY A 136 1.83 12.12 -17.92
C GLY A 136 1.12 10.78 -17.63
N PHE A 137 0.62 10.58 -16.42
CA PHE A 137 -0.25 9.44 -16.09
C PHE A 137 -1.51 9.45 -16.98
N ARG A 138 -1.88 8.28 -17.50
CA ARG A 138 -3.06 8.07 -18.32
C ARG A 138 -3.73 6.77 -17.90
N VAL A 139 -5.01 6.85 -17.50
CA VAL A 139 -5.78 5.70 -17.02
C VAL A 139 -5.78 4.55 -18.03
N ARG A 140 -6.11 4.82 -19.30
CA ARG A 140 -6.10 3.78 -20.36
C ARG A 140 -4.76 3.08 -20.48
N ARG A 141 -3.66 3.86 -20.51
CA ARG A 141 -2.31 3.30 -20.62
C ARG A 141 -1.95 2.42 -19.41
N PHE A 142 -2.40 2.81 -18.22
CA PHE A 142 -2.24 2.00 -17.02
C PHE A 142 -3.04 0.70 -17.16
N GLN A 143 -4.31 0.77 -17.55
CA GLN A 143 -5.15 -0.42 -17.77
C GLN A 143 -4.53 -1.37 -18.80
N ASP A 144 -4.11 -0.85 -19.97
CA ASP A 144 -3.47 -1.65 -21.02
C ASP A 144 -2.19 -2.34 -20.53
N ALA A 145 -1.37 -1.64 -19.72
CA ALA A 145 -0.11 -2.18 -19.20
C ALA A 145 -0.31 -3.30 -18.17
N PHE A 146 -1.44 -3.29 -17.46
CA PHE A 146 -1.78 -4.26 -16.42
C PHE A 146 -2.89 -5.24 -16.81
N GLN A 147 -3.35 -5.21 -18.07
CA GLN A 147 -4.40 -6.09 -18.60
C GLN A 147 -5.72 -5.98 -17.81
N LEU A 148 -6.09 -4.76 -17.43
CA LEU A 148 -7.32 -4.43 -16.69
C LEU A 148 -8.50 -4.08 -17.59
#